data_AF-A0A1G2ZCW5-F1
#
_entry.id   AF-A0A1G2ZCW5-F1
#
_cell.length_a   1.000
_cell.length_b   1.000
_cell.length_c   1.000
_cell.angle_alpha   90.00
_cell.angle_beta   90.00
_cell.angle_gamma   90.00
#
_symmetry.space_group_name_H-M   'P 1'
#
loop_
_entity.id
_entity.type
_entity.pdbx_description
1 polymer ?
#
loop_
_entity_poly.entity_id
_entity_poly.type
_entity_poly.pdbx_seq_one_letter_code
_entity_poly.pdbx_strand_id
1 'polypeptide(L)'
;MLDVSHPWFYLVFFFAGLVVGSFLNVCIYRIPKNKSLIYPHSFCPHCKASINWFDNIPVISYLLLLGRCRACKNRLSIRYPLVELLTGCAFLQLYYIFIVCRSESFCVFFGYLALCCALIISAFVDLELRIIPNEITFIGIPVFVVLSIVCPDMHHAQNTLRRFTLIDMHRLDSFIASLIGIFTGGGLIFLCGVMGKLLFKKDAMGFGDVKLMGMIGAVVGWKLTVAVFFVAPFFGLLMAIPVFVFKKSHLIPYGPFLSIAALVCICFQDYFIGQINLYILVFRVLFNGFPA
;
A
#
# COMPACT_ATOMS: atom_id res chain seq x y z
N MET A 1 -13.33 -15.36 25.60
CA MET A 1 -13.09 -14.98 24.19
C MET A 1 -13.26 -13.48 24.10
N LEU A 2 -12.28 -12.74 23.58
CA LEU A 2 -12.47 -11.31 23.34
C LEU A 2 -13.54 -11.18 22.24
N ASP A 3 -14.64 -10.48 22.54
CA ASP A 3 -15.63 -10.15 21.53
C ASP A 3 -15.07 -9.05 20.62
N VAL A 4 -14.35 -9.48 19.59
CA VAL A 4 -13.77 -8.58 18.58
C VAL A 4 -14.84 -7.86 17.77
N SER A 5 -16.12 -8.19 17.92
CA SER A 5 -17.21 -7.43 17.28
C SER A 5 -17.69 -6.25 18.12
N HIS A 6 -17.15 -6.05 19.32
CA HIS A 6 -17.57 -4.98 20.21
C HIS A 6 -17.26 -3.58 19.63
N PRO A 7 -18.20 -2.61 19.67
CA PRO A 7 -18.04 -1.25 19.10
C PRO A 7 -16.75 -0.51 19.48
N TRP A 8 -16.23 -0.75 20.69
CA TRP A 8 -15.01 -0.13 21.19
C TRP A 8 -13.77 -0.44 20.34
N PHE A 9 -13.64 -1.63 19.76
CA PHE A 9 -12.48 -1.97 18.95
C PHE A 9 -12.41 -1.15 17.65
N TYR A 10 -13.56 -0.89 17.02
CA TYR A 10 -13.64 -0.03 15.84
C TYR A 10 -13.11 1.37 16.13
N LEU A 11 -13.51 1.95 17.27
CA LEU A 11 -13.01 3.25 17.70
C LEU A 11 -11.51 3.21 17.97
N VAL A 12 -11.02 2.18 18.67
CA VAL A 12 -9.59 2.01 18.95
C VAL A 12 -8.76 2.01 17.66
N PHE A 13 -9.13 1.20 16.66
CA PHE A 13 -8.36 1.12 15.42
C PHE A 13 -8.49 2.37 14.55
N PHE A 14 -9.66 3.02 14.54
CA PHE A 14 -9.83 4.29 13.85
C PHE A 14 -8.93 5.38 14.46
N PHE A 15 -8.95 5.57 15.78
CA PHE A 15 -8.12 6.57 16.47
C PHE A 15 -6.63 6.23 16.40
N ALA A 16 -6.26 4.95 16.50
CA ALA A 16 -4.89 4.51 16.28
C ALA A 16 -4.42 4.88 14.86
N GLY A 17 -5.27 4.65 13.85
CA GLY A 17 -4.99 5.05 12.46
C GLY A 17 -4.85 6.56 12.29
N LEU A 18 -5.64 7.40 13.00
CA LEU A 18 -5.45 8.86 12.99
C LEU A 18 -4.07 9.27 13.55
N VAL A 19 -3.66 8.68 14.67
CA VAL A 19 -2.35 8.95 15.29
C VAL A 19 -1.21 8.50 14.37
N VAL A 20 -1.32 7.30 13.81
CA VAL A 20 -0.35 6.80 12.83
C VAL A 20 -0.32 7.70 11.60
N GLY A 21 -1.47 8.12 11.08
CA GLY A 21 -1.57 9.03 9.93
C GLY A 21 -0.89 10.38 10.17
N SER A 22 -0.96 10.90 11.39
CA SER A 22 -0.21 12.11 11.78
C SER A 22 1.31 11.89 11.71
N PHE A 23 1.78 10.71 12.12
CA PHE A 23 3.18 10.32 11.93
C PHE A 23 3.54 10.11 10.45
N LEU A 24 2.65 9.53 9.63
CA LEU A 24 2.88 9.38 8.19
C LEU A 24 3.08 10.73 7.50
N ASN A 25 2.40 11.79 7.94
CA ASN A 25 2.66 13.14 7.42
C ASN A 25 4.10 13.60 7.65
N VAL A 26 4.70 13.25 8.80
CA VAL A 26 6.12 13.50 9.10
C VAL A 26 6.99 12.71 8.13
N CYS A 27 6.71 11.42 7.94
CA CYS A 27 7.44 10.55 7.02
C CYS A 27 7.42 11.08 5.58
N ILE A 28 6.24 11.40 5.04
CA ILE A 28 6.08 11.93 3.68
C ILE A 28 6.88 13.23 3.49
N TYR A 29 6.94 14.11 4.49
CA TYR A 29 7.69 15.35 4.40
C TYR A 29 9.21 15.18 4.54
N ARG A 30 9.67 14.26 5.42
CA ARG A 30 11.07 14.16 5.84
C ARG A 30 11.88 13.12 5.07
N ILE A 31 11.31 11.98 4.73
CA ILE A 31 12.02 10.86 4.06
C ILE A 31 12.62 11.33 2.73
N PRO A 32 11.88 11.98 1.80
CA PRO A 32 12.45 12.37 0.51
C PRO A 32 13.55 13.43 0.63
N LYS A 33 13.64 14.09 1.79
CA LYS A 33 14.63 15.14 2.09
C LYS A 33 15.78 14.62 2.96
N ASN A 34 15.85 13.31 3.22
CA ASN A 34 16.84 12.67 4.09
C ASN A 34 16.95 13.34 5.47
N LYS A 35 15.81 13.78 6.02
CA LYS A 35 15.76 14.41 7.36
C LYS A 35 15.42 13.37 8.43
N SER A 36 15.97 13.57 9.63
CA SER A 36 15.66 12.72 10.79
C SER A 36 14.16 12.71 11.11
N LEU A 37 13.62 11.52 11.36
CA LEU A 37 12.21 11.33 11.73
C LEU A 37 11.94 11.69 13.19
N ILE A 38 12.97 11.61 14.05
CA ILE A 38 12.84 11.76 15.50
C ILE A 38 13.01 13.23 15.92
N TYR A 39 14.02 13.92 15.37
CA TYR A 39 14.36 15.28 15.78
C TYR A 39 14.56 16.19 14.55
N PRO A 40 14.09 17.46 14.57
CA PRO A 40 13.34 18.14 15.64
C PRO A 40 11.88 17.66 15.75
N HIS A 41 11.15 18.11 16.79
CA HIS A 41 9.70 17.90 16.93
C HIS A 41 8.90 18.47 15.75
N SER A 42 7.59 18.21 15.70
CA SER A 42 6.69 18.80 14.69
C SER A 42 6.79 20.33 14.71
N PHE A 43 6.92 20.93 13.51
CA PHE A 43 7.11 22.37 13.36
C PHE A 43 6.34 22.90 12.14
N CYS A 44 6.01 24.19 12.16
CA CYS A 44 5.35 24.85 11.04
C CYS A 44 6.33 25.05 9.86
N PRO A 45 5.99 24.66 8.62
CA PRO A 45 6.90 24.82 7.48
C PRO A 45 7.19 26.28 7.11
N HIS A 46 6.33 27.24 7.51
CA HIS A 46 6.50 28.66 7.20
C HIS A 46 7.34 29.40 8.25
N CYS A 47 6.91 29.39 9.51
CA CYS A 47 7.59 30.15 10.57
C CYS A 47 8.60 29.33 11.37
N LYS A 48 8.69 28.02 11.14
CA LYS A 48 9.56 27.07 11.87
C LYS A 48 9.30 27.00 13.38
N ALA A 49 8.22 27.63 13.89
CA ALA A 49 7.80 27.48 15.27
C ALA A 49 7.46 26.01 15.57
N SER A 50 7.85 25.54 16.76
CA SER A 50 7.47 24.22 17.26
C SER A 50 5.96 24.16 17.48
N ILE A 51 5.37 23.01 17.17
CA ILE A 51 3.95 22.73 17.38
C ILE A 51 3.81 22.05 18.75
N ASN A 52 2.96 22.60 19.61
CA ASN A 52 2.66 22.00 20.91
C ASN A 52 1.93 20.66 20.73
N TRP A 53 2.07 19.75 21.69
CA TRP A 53 1.48 18.41 21.60
C TRP A 53 -0.05 18.43 21.39
N PHE A 54 -0.78 19.37 22.01
CA PHE A 54 -2.24 19.52 21.85
C PHE A 54 -2.65 20.18 20.53
N ASP A 55 -1.73 20.86 19.84
CA ASP A 55 -1.93 21.35 18.47
C ASP A 55 -1.58 20.26 17.43
N ASN A 56 -1.11 19.10 17.89
CA ASN A 56 -0.77 17.94 17.08
C ASN A 56 -1.81 16.80 17.24
N ILE A 57 -3.00 17.09 17.77
CA ILE A 57 -4.10 16.12 17.86
C ILE A 57 -4.68 15.94 16.45
N PRO A 58 -4.62 14.72 15.87
CA PRO A 58 -5.02 14.49 14.48
C PRO A 58 -6.43 14.98 14.19
N VAL A 59 -6.62 15.63 13.04
CA VAL A 59 -7.88 16.19 12.51
C VAL A 59 -8.48 17.31 13.36
N ILE A 60 -8.63 17.09 14.67
CA ILE A 60 -9.25 18.01 15.63
C ILE A 60 -8.48 19.32 15.70
N SER A 61 -7.15 19.29 15.85
CA SER A 61 -6.36 20.53 15.91
C SER A 61 -6.47 21.34 14.62
N TYR A 62 -6.55 20.68 13.46
CA TYR A 62 -6.74 21.37 12.18
C TYR A 62 -8.11 22.08 12.10
N LEU A 63 -9.18 21.42 12.54
CA LEU A 63 -10.52 21.98 12.57
C LEU A 63 -10.64 23.16 13.56
N LEU A 64 -10.12 23.00 14.78
CA LEU A 64 -10.16 24.05 15.81
C LEU A 64 -9.34 25.28 15.41
N LEU A 65 -8.22 25.09 14.71
CA LEU A 65 -7.40 26.19 14.22
C LEU A 65 -7.85 26.71 12.84
N LEU A 66 -8.96 26.20 12.30
CA LEU A 66 -9.50 26.55 10.98
C LEU A 66 -8.45 26.44 9.87
N GLY A 67 -7.61 25.41 9.95
CA GLY A 67 -6.51 25.16 9.01
C GLY A 67 -5.43 26.23 9.03
N ARG A 68 -5.20 26.95 10.14
CA ARG A 68 -4.15 27.99 10.26
C ARG A 68 -3.15 27.66 11.36
N CYS A 69 -1.90 28.04 11.16
CA CYS A 69 -0.89 27.93 12.22
C CYS A 69 -1.23 28.89 13.39
N ARG A 70 -1.08 28.43 14.64
CA ARG A 70 -1.32 29.26 15.83
C ARG A 70 -0.41 30.50 15.89
N ALA A 71 0.87 30.34 15.56
CA ALA A 71 1.89 31.39 15.65
C ALA A 71 1.83 32.39 14.47
N CYS A 72 1.94 31.92 13.23
CA CYS A 72 2.02 32.81 12.05
C CYS A 72 0.69 33.03 11.31
N LYS A 73 -0.39 32.37 11.73
CA LYS A 73 -1.73 32.41 11.10
C LYS A 73 -1.79 32.00 9.62
N ASN A 74 -0.67 31.56 9.04
CA ASN A 74 -0.65 31.09 7.66
C ASN A 74 -1.41 29.76 7.52
N ARG A 75 -1.97 29.50 6.33
CA ARG A 75 -2.77 28.31 6.06
C ARG A 75 -1.89 27.05 6.06
N LEU A 76 -2.37 26.01 6.74
CA LEU A 76 -1.82 24.66 6.72
C LEU A 76 -2.43 23.88 5.57
N SER A 77 -1.62 23.06 4.89
CA SER A 77 -2.06 22.23 3.78
C SER A 77 -3.20 21.28 4.19
N ILE A 78 -4.19 21.09 3.32
CA ILE A 78 -5.27 20.12 3.53
C ILE A 78 -4.76 18.66 3.54
N ARG A 79 -3.53 18.43 3.06
CA ARG A 79 -2.88 17.11 3.08
C ARG A 79 -2.81 16.52 4.48
N TYR A 80 -2.57 17.35 5.51
CA TYR A 80 -2.42 16.87 6.88
C TYR A 80 -3.66 16.13 7.39
N PRO A 81 -4.85 16.78 7.50
CA PRO A 81 -6.07 16.09 7.93
C PRO A 81 -6.52 15.03 6.93
N LEU A 82 -6.22 15.17 5.64
CA LEU A 82 -6.56 14.16 4.63
C LEU A 82 -5.82 12.84 4.87
N VAL A 83 -4.49 12.88 5.07
CA VAL A 83 -3.68 11.68 5.34
C VAL A 83 -4.09 11.05 6.67
N GLU A 84 -4.39 11.87 7.69
CA GLU A 84 -4.86 11.39 8.99
C GLU A 84 -6.18 10.62 8.85
N LEU A 85 -7.20 11.23 8.24
CA LEU A 85 -8.50 10.59 8.01
C LEU A 85 -8.40 9.36 7.11
N LEU A 86 -7.62 9.43 6.03
CA LEU A 86 -7.42 8.30 5.12
C LEU A 86 -6.81 7.11 5.86
N THR A 87 -5.80 7.35 6.71
CA THR A 87 -5.16 6.31 7.51
C THR A 87 -6.11 5.76 8.56
N GLY A 88 -6.86 6.62 9.27
CA GLY A 88 -7.90 6.19 10.22
C GLY A 88 -8.96 5.28 9.57
N CYS A 89 -9.50 5.70 8.43
CA CYS A 89 -10.47 4.91 7.67
C CYS A 89 -9.87 3.60 7.15
N ALA A 90 -8.63 3.61 6.65
CA ALA A 90 -7.97 2.40 6.16
C ALA A 90 -7.72 1.39 7.28
N PHE A 91 -7.29 1.83 8.47
CA PHE A 91 -7.11 0.97 9.64
C PHE A 91 -8.42 0.33 10.08
N LEU A 92 -9.49 1.12 10.17
CA LEU A 92 -10.83 0.65 10.49
C LEU A 92 -11.33 -0.38 9.47
N GLN A 93 -11.17 -0.08 8.18
CA GLN A 93 -11.61 -0.96 7.09
C GLN A 93 -10.85 -2.29 7.11
N LEU A 94 -9.53 -2.25 7.27
CA LEU A 94 -8.70 -3.45 7.36
C LEU A 94 -9.04 -4.28 8.61
N TYR A 95 -9.34 -3.63 9.73
CA TYR A 95 -9.78 -4.32 10.94
C TYR A 95 -11.10 -5.06 10.71
N TYR A 96 -12.09 -4.37 10.16
CA TYR A 96 -13.40 -4.96 9.86
C TYR A 96 -13.29 -6.14 8.89
N ILE A 97 -12.51 -6.01 7.82
CA ILE A 97 -12.36 -7.07 6.82
C ILE A 97 -11.59 -8.27 7.39
N PHE A 98 -10.40 -8.05 7.94
CA PHE A 98 -9.51 -9.16 8.30
C PHE A 98 -9.87 -9.80 9.65
N ILE A 99 -10.16 -9.00 10.68
CA ILE A 99 -10.44 -9.54 12.02
C ILE A 99 -11.90 -9.92 12.18
N VAL A 100 -12.83 -9.05 11.76
CA VAL A 100 -14.27 -9.29 11.99
C VAL A 100 -14.88 -10.21 10.93
N CYS A 101 -14.69 -9.91 9.64
CA CYS A 101 -15.33 -10.68 8.57
C CYS A 101 -14.59 -11.99 8.25
N ARG A 102 -13.26 -11.96 8.17
CA ARG A 102 -12.44 -13.14 7.81
C ARG A 102 -11.92 -13.93 9.01
N SER A 103 -11.99 -13.39 10.23
CA SER A 103 -11.45 -14.04 11.44
C SER A 103 -9.97 -14.44 11.33
N GLU A 104 -9.18 -13.64 10.62
CA GLU A 104 -7.74 -13.85 10.41
C GLU A 104 -6.93 -13.51 11.66
N SER A 105 -5.68 -13.99 11.70
CA SER A 105 -4.78 -13.68 12.80
C SER A 105 -4.39 -12.19 12.84
N PHE A 106 -4.17 -11.66 14.03
CA PHE A 106 -3.69 -10.28 14.20
C PHE A 106 -2.35 -10.02 13.51
N CYS A 107 -1.52 -11.05 13.32
CA CYS A 107 -0.26 -10.89 12.59
C CYS A 107 -0.49 -10.50 11.13
N VAL A 108 -1.40 -11.20 10.44
CA VAL A 108 -1.78 -10.90 9.06
C VAL A 108 -2.31 -9.48 8.95
N PHE A 109 -3.19 -9.10 9.88
CA PHE A 109 -3.73 -7.75 9.98
C PHE A 109 -2.63 -6.68 10.14
N PHE A 110 -1.70 -6.85 11.09
CA PHE A 110 -0.59 -5.89 11.27
C PHE A 110 0.34 -5.84 10.05
N GLY A 111 0.52 -6.94 9.32
CA GLY A 111 1.25 -6.97 8.06
C GLY A 111 0.61 -6.09 6.98
N TYR A 112 -0.71 -6.19 6.80
CA TYR A 112 -1.42 -5.32 5.87
C TYR A 112 -1.48 -3.86 6.33
N LEU A 113 -1.54 -3.59 7.64
CA LEU A 113 -1.40 -2.22 8.16
C LEU A 113 -0.03 -1.62 7.81
N ALA A 114 1.05 -2.37 8.01
CA ALA A 114 2.40 -1.93 7.68
C ALA A 114 2.55 -1.64 6.16
N LEU A 115 2.00 -2.52 5.32
CA LEU A 115 1.94 -2.28 3.87
C LEU A 115 1.10 -1.03 3.55
N CYS A 116 -0.08 -0.89 4.15
CA CYS A 116 -0.95 0.28 3.95
C CYS A 116 -0.23 1.58 4.27
N CYS A 117 0.48 1.66 5.40
CA CYS A 117 1.31 2.81 5.76
C CYS A 117 2.39 3.10 4.72
N ALA A 118 3.10 2.07 4.24
CA ALA A 118 4.12 2.23 3.19
C ALA A 118 3.52 2.73 1.87
N LEU A 119 2.35 2.21 1.48
CA LEU A 119 1.63 2.63 0.28
C LEU A 119 1.13 4.07 0.35
N ILE A 120 0.64 4.50 1.51
CA ILE A 120 0.22 5.89 1.76
C ILE A 120 1.43 6.82 1.65
N ILE A 121 2.54 6.49 2.30
CA ILE A 121 3.77 7.30 2.20
C ILE A 121 4.20 7.41 0.74
N SER A 122 4.36 6.28 0.05
CA SER A 122 4.82 6.28 -1.35
C SER A 122 3.87 7.02 -2.28
N ALA A 123 2.54 6.88 -2.11
CA ALA A 123 1.56 7.59 -2.93
C ALA A 123 1.65 9.11 -2.75
N PHE A 124 1.68 9.62 -1.52
CA PHE A 124 1.72 11.06 -1.29
C PHE A 124 3.07 11.68 -1.65
N VAL A 125 4.19 10.97 -1.46
CA VAL A 125 5.49 11.44 -1.96
C VAL A 125 5.48 11.48 -3.48
N ASP A 126 4.95 10.46 -4.15
CA ASP A 126 4.92 10.41 -5.62
C ASP A 126 4.01 11.51 -6.20
N LEU A 127 2.88 11.82 -5.55
CA LEU A 127 2.01 12.94 -5.92
C LEU A 127 2.72 14.30 -5.86
N GLU A 128 3.62 14.50 -4.90
CA GLU A 128 4.30 15.78 -4.68
C GLU A 128 5.61 15.91 -5.46
N LEU A 129 6.41 14.84 -5.48
CA LEU A 129 7.79 14.86 -5.95
C LEU A 129 8.03 13.95 -7.15
N ARG A 130 7.05 13.14 -7.56
CA ARG A 130 7.15 12.17 -8.67
C ARG A 130 8.30 11.17 -8.50
N ILE A 131 8.60 10.84 -7.25
CA ILE A 131 9.61 9.85 -6.87
C ILE A 131 9.02 8.93 -5.82
N ILE A 132 9.41 7.67 -5.87
CA ILE A 132 9.11 6.69 -4.82
C ILE A 132 10.36 6.56 -3.93
N PRO A 133 10.27 6.86 -2.63
CA PRO A 133 11.39 6.77 -1.70
C PRO A 133 12.03 5.38 -1.71
N ASN A 134 13.35 5.34 -1.89
CA ASN A 134 14.11 4.09 -1.85
C ASN A 134 14.14 3.51 -0.44
N GLU A 135 14.09 4.36 0.59
CA GLU A 135 14.10 3.98 1.99
C GLU A 135 12.89 3.12 2.33
N ILE A 136 11.72 3.46 1.80
CA ILE A 136 10.48 2.69 2.03
C ILE A 136 10.54 1.34 1.31
N THR A 137 10.96 1.32 0.04
CA THR A 137 10.95 0.08 -0.76
C THR A 137 12.07 -0.88 -0.37
N PHE A 138 13.29 -0.37 -0.13
CA PHE A 138 14.45 -1.18 0.24
C PHE A 138 14.35 -1.77 1.64
N ILE A 139 13.73 -1.06 2.59
CA ILE A 139 13.45 -1.61 3.93
C ILE A 139 12.18 -2.48 3.90
N GLY A 140 11.16 -2.06 3.15
CA GLY A 140 9.88 -2.77 3.08
C GLY A 140 10.01 -4.19 2.54
N ILE A 141 10.70 -4.40 1.41
CA ILE A 141 10.86 -5.72 0.79
C ILE A 141 11.40 -6.77 1.79
N PRO A 142 12.59 -6.61 2.41
CA PRO A 142 13.10 -7.60 3.34
C PRO A 142 12.21 -7.75 4.59
N VAL A 143 11.63 -6.66 5.10
CA VAL A 143 10.70 -6.75 6.24
C VAL A 143 9.48 -7.61 5.89
N PHE A 144 8.91 -7.46 4.70
CA PHE A 144 7.76 -8.23 4.26
C PHE A 144 8.09 -9.70 3.93
N VAL A 145 9.31 -9.98 3.48
CA VAL A 145 9.82 -11.35 3.32
C VAL A 145 10.02 -12.02 4.70
N VAL A 146 10.55 -11.30 5.68
CA VAL A 146 10.64 -11.84 7.05
C VAL A 146 9.24 -12.07 7.61
N LEU A 147 8.33 -11.12 7.41
CA LEU A 147 6.97 -11.22 7.89
C LEU A 147 6.21 -12.39 7.24
N SER A 148 6.48 -12.72 5.96
CA SER A 148 5.89 -13.89 5.30
C SER A 148 6.34 -15.21 5.92
N ILE A 149 7.56 -15.27 6.46
CA ILE A 149 8.06 -16.45 7.17
C ILE A 149 7.39 -16.58 8.54
N VAL A 150 7.23 -15.45 9.24
CA VAL A 150 6.61 -15.41 10.57
C VAL A 150 5.11 -15.71 10.49
N CYS A 151 4.43 -15.21 9.46
CA CYS A 151 2.98 -15.31 9.26
C CYS A 151 2.64 -15.82 7.85
N PRO A 152 2.77 -17.14 7.63
CA PRO A 152 2.49 -17.81 6.36
C PRO A 152 1.10 -17.55 5.77
N ASP A 153 0.10 -17.30 6.63
CA ASP A 153 -1.29 -17.12 6.22
C ASP A 153 -1.49 -15.82 5.40
N MET A 154 -0.52 -14.91 5.42
CA MET A 154 -0.55 -13.65 4.65
C MET A 154 -0.65 -13.84 3.13
N HIS A 155 -0.13 -14.95 2.60
CA HIS A 155 -0.11 -15.16 1.15
C HIS A 155 -1.39 -15.82 0.62
N HIS A 156 -2.36 -16.18 1.49
CA HIS A 156 -3.49 -17.07 1.17
C HIS A 156 -3.07 -18.22 0.23
N ALA A 157 -1.82 -18.66 0.35
CA ALA A 157 -1.14 -19.53 -0.61
C ALA A 157 -1.45 -21.00 -0.35
N GLN A 158 -2.42 -21.29 0.54
CA GLN A 158 -2.73 -22.61 1.08
C GLN A 158 -2.98 -23.67 -0.02
N ASN A 159 -3.34 -23.28 -1.26
CA ASN A 159 -3.67 -24.24 -2.32
C ASN A 159 -2.77 -24.22 -3.58
N THR A 160 -1.79 -23.31 -3.71
CA THR A 160 -1.07 -23.15 -5.01
C THR A 160 0.30 -23.78 -5.04
N LEU A 161 1.11 -23.55 -3.99
CA LEU A 161 2.48 -24.04 -3.92
C LEU A 161 2.59 -25.43 -3.28
N ARG A 162 1.57 -25.87 -2.53
CA ARG A 162 1.48 -27.23 -1.95
C ARG A 162 1.60 -28.35 -2.99
N ARG A 163 1.42 -28.05 -4.28
CA ARG A 163 1.60 -29.00 -5.40
C ARG A 163 3.02 -29.00 -5.98
N PHE A 164 3.80 -27.96 -5.74
CA PHE A 164 5.16 -27.81 -6.27
C PHE A 164 6.25 -28.20 -5.26
N THR A 165 5.97 -28.09 -3.97
CA THR A 165 6.91 -28.47 -2.89
C THR A 165 6.51 -29.80 -2.26
N LEU A 166 7.40 -30.79 -2.34
CA LEU A 166 7.25 -32.14 -1.77
C LEU A 166 7.55 -32.21 -0.25
N ILE A 167 7.51 -31.07 0.46
CA ILE A 167 7.97 -30.96 1.86
C ILE A 167 6.90 -30.18 2.66
N ASP A 168 6.36 -30.79 3.72
CA ASP A 168 5.38 -30.21 4.68
C ASP A 168 5.97 -29.08 5.56
N MET A 169 6.67 -28.12 4.96
CA MET A 169 7.25 -26.96 5.64
C MET A 169 6.53 -25.67 5.23
N HIS A 170 5.42 -25.37 5.90
CA HIS A 170 4.52 -24.22 5.66
C HIS A 170 5.24 -22.85 5.55
N ARG A 171 6.40 -22.71 6.21
CA ARG A 171 7.21 -21.47 6.20
C ARG A 171 8.07 -21.30 4.94
N LEU A 172 8.60 -22.40 4.39
CA LEU A 172 9.40 -22.34 3.16
C LEU A 172 8.52 -21.99 1.95
N ASP A 173 7.30 -22.54 1.90
CA ASP A 173 6.33 -22.22 0.86
C ASP A 173 5.99 -20.72 0.85
N SER A 174 5.86 -20.11 2.03
CA SER A 174 5.52 -18.68 2.18
C SER A 174 6.70 -17.78 1.81
N PHE A 175 7.93 -18.19 2.15
CA PHE A 175 9.14 -17.51 1.69
C PHE A 175 9.25 -17.53 0.16
N ILE A 176 9.07 -18.71 -0.45
CA ILE A 176 9.09 -18.88 -1.90
C ILE A 176 7.96 -18.06 -2.53
N ALA A 177 6.75 -18.06 -1.96
CA ALA A 177 5.63 -17.26 -2.44
C ALA A 177 5.93 -15.75 -2.43
N SER A 178 6.60 -15.26 -1.38
CA SER A 178 7.04 -13.87 -1.26
C SER A 178 8.08 -13.52 -2.34
N LEU A 179 9.09 -14.39 -2.55
CA LEU A 179 10.08 -14.20 -3.62
C LEU A 179 9.44 -14.18 -5.01
N ILE A 180 8.58 -15.16 -5.30
CA ILE A 180 7.83 -15.19 -6.57
C ILE A 180 6.99 -13.92 -6.70
N GLY A 181 6.36 -13.46 -5.63
CA GLY A 181 5.64 -12.19 -5.58
C GLY A 181 6.50 -10.99 -5.94
N ILE A 182 7.71 -10.88 -5.37
CA ILE A 182 8.66 -9.81 -5.69
C ILE A 182 9.03 -9.81 -7.17
N PHE A 183 9.43 -10.99 -7.69
CA PHE A 183 9.87 -11.11 -9.08
C PHE A 183 8.73 -10.93 -10.07
N THR A 184 7.53 -11.42 -9.75
CA THR A 184 6.35 -11.22 -10.61
C THR A 184 5.92 -9.76 -10.61
N GLY A 185 5.85 -9.10 -9.46
CA GLY A 185 5.47 -7.70 -9.36
C GLY A 185 6.48 -6.76 -10.03
N GLY A 186 7.74 -6.84 -9.60
CA GLY A 186 8.80 -6.03 -10.19
C GLY A 186 9.01 -6.38 -11.67
N GLY A 187 9.02 -7.67 -12.01
CA GLY A 187 9.22 -8.15 -13.36
C GLY A 187 8.16 -7.68 -14.34
N LEU A 188 6.87 -7.71 -13.98
CA LEU A 188 5.79 -7.23 -14.86
C LEU A 188 5.95 -5.76 -15.23
N ILE A 189 6.15 -4.88 -14.23
CA ILE A 189 6.33 -3.45 -14.50
C ILE A 189 7.64 -3.20 -15.24
N PHE A 190 8.73 -3.91 -14.89
CA PHE A 190 10.00 -3.78 -15.58
C PHE A 190 9.89 -4.18 -17.06
N LEU A 191 9.22 -5.29 -17.37
CA LEU A 191 8.97 -5.75 -18.73
C LEU A 191 8.14 -4.73 -19.51
N CYS A 192 7.07 -4.19 -18.93
CA CYS A 192 6.30 -3.11 -19.55
C CYS A 192 7.14 -1.85 -19.80
N GLY A 193 8.02 -1.49 -18.87
CA GLY A 193 8.96 -0.38 -19.02
C GLY A 193 9.94 -0.60 -20.18
N VAL A 194 10.53 -1.80 -20.28
CA VAL A 194 11.45 -2.16 -21.37
C VAL A 194 10.73 -2.20 -22.72
N MET A 195 9.58 -2.86 -22.80
CA MET A 195 8.76 -2.91 -24.02
C MET A 195 8.30 -1.52 -24.45
N GLY A 196 7.85 -0.69 -23.50
CA GLY A 196 7.45 0.69 -23.76
C GLY A 196 8.63 1.53 -24.27
N LYS A 197 9.82 1.36 -23.70
CA LYS A 197 11.04 2.04 -24.16
C LYS A 197 11.42 1.63 -25.59
N LEU A 198 11.32 0.36 -25.92
CA LEU A 198 11.61 -0.16 -27.26
C LEU A 198 10.59 0.35 -28.30
N LEU A 199 9.30 0.35 -27.97
CA LEU A 199 8.23 0.75 -28.88
C LEU A 199 8.12 2.26 -29.07
N PHE A 200 8.17 3.03 -27.98
CA PHE A 200 7.89 4.48 -27.99
C PHE A 200 9.16 5.34 -27.96
N LYS A 201 10.35 4.73 -27.85
CA LYS A 201 11.66 5.41 -27.72
C LYS A 201 11.70 6.48 -26.61
N LYS A 202 10.83 6.35 -25.60
CA LYS A 202 10.72 7.21 -24.44
C LYS A 202 10.64 6.34 -23.19
N ASP A 203 11.17 6.85 -22.08
CA ASP A 203 11.06 6.14 -20.81
C ASP A 203 9.57 6.10 -20.40
N ALA A 204 8.99 4.90 -20.45
CA ALA A 204 7.55 4.69 -20.27
C ALA A 204 7.14 4.59 -18.78
N MET A 205 8.02 4.07 -17.92
CA MET A 205 7.75 3.85 -16.50
C MET A 205 9.02 4.05 -15.65
N GLY A 206 8.84 4.56 -14.44
CA GLY A 206 9.93 4.80 -13.51
C GLY A 206 10.37 3.53 -12.79
N PHE A 207 11.67 3.42 -12.49
CA PHE A 207 12.19 2.30 -11.69
C PHE A 207 11.66 2.30 -10.25
N GLY A 208 11.13 3.44 -9.77
CA GLY A 208 10.42 3.51 -8.49
C GLY A 208 9.18 2.60 -8.46
N ASP A 209 8.40 2.58 -9.55
CA ASP A 209 7.16 1.79 -9.66
C ASP A 209 7.46 0.28 -9.63
N VAL A 210 8.56 -0.13 -10.28
CA VAL A 210 9.08 -1.51 -10.26
C VAL A 210 9.35 -1.97 -8.83
N LYS A 211 10.03 -1.13 -8.04
CA LYS A 211 10.36 -1.45 -6.64
C LYS A 211 9.11 -1.49 -5.75
N LEU A 212 8.18 -0.55 -5.94
CA LEU A 212 6.92 -0.52 -5.21
C LEU A 212 6.10 -1.79 -5.47
N MET A 213 6.03 -2.24 -6.73
CA MET A 213 5.32 -3.45 -7.10
C MET A 213 6.01 -4.72 -6.59
N GLY A 214 7.34 -4.76 -6.58
CA GLY A 214 8.09 -5.83 -5.91
C GLY A 214 7.78 -5.90 -4.42
N MET A 215 7.70 -4.75 -3.74
CA MET A 215 7.32 -4.67 -2.32
C MET A 215 5.89 -5.12 -2.07
N ILE A 216 4.93 -4.70 -2.90
CA ILE A 216 3.55 -5.19 -2.85
C ILE A 216 3.53 -6.71 -2.99
N GLY A 217 4.24 -7.25 -3.98
CA GLY A 217 4.27 -8.68 -4.24
C GLY A 217 4.92 -9.51 -3.15
N ALA A 218 5.91 -8.98 -2.44
CA ALA A 218 6.48 -9.63 -1.25
C ALA A 218 5.39 -9.96 -0.20
N VAL A 219 4.40 -9.08 -0.05
CA VAL A 219 3.31 -9.22 0.93
C VAL A 219 2.16 -10.05 0.38
N VAL A 220 1.65 -9.69 -0.79
CA VAL A 220 0.36 -10.22 -1.27
C VAL A 220 0.49 -11.49 -2.12
N GLY A 221 1.72 -11.86 -2.49
CA GLY A 221 2.00 -12.99 -3.36
C GLY A 221 1.65 -12.73 -4.83
N TRP A 222 2.06 -13.65 -5.69
CA TRP A 222 2.05 -13.42 -7.15
C TRP A 222 0.66 -13.23 -7.75
N LYS A 223 -0.37 -13.96 -7.29
CA LYS A 223 -1.72 -13.86 -7.87
C LYS A 223 -2.31 -12.48 -7.67
N LEU A 224 -2.31 -12.01 -6.44
CA LEU A 224 -2.87 -10.71 -6.12
C LEU A 224 -2.01 -9.60 -6.73
N THR A 225 -0.69 -9.78 -6.82
CA THR A 225 0.21 -8.87 -7.55
C THR A 225 -0.19 -8.72 -9.01
N VAL A 226 -0.47 -9.82 -9.71
CA VAL A 226 -0.98 -9.76 -11.10
C VAL A 226 -2.30 -9.00 -11.16
N ALA A 227 -3.22 -9.24 -10.23
CA ALA A 227 -4.48 -8.49 -10.16
C ALA A 227 -4.23 -6.98 -9.97
N VAL A 228 -3.35 -6.59 -9.05
CA VAL A 228 -2.98 -5.18 -8.82
C VAL A 228 -2.44 -4.53 -10.09
N PHE A 229 -1.59 -5.24 -10.85
CA PHE A 229 -1.02 -4.73 -12.09
C PHE A 229 -2.11 -4.41 -13.12
N PHE A 230 -3.13 -5.25 -13.26
CA PHE A 230 -4.24 -5.01 -14.19
C PHE A 230 -5.27 -4.01 -13.66
N VAL A 231 -5.47 -3.92 -12.35
CA VAL A 231 -6.43 -2.99 -11.74
C VAL A 231 -5.90 -1.54 -11.72
N ALA A 232 -4.59 -1.34 -11.54
CA ALA A 232 -3.99 0.00 -11.42
C ALA A 232 -4.23 0.91 -12.64
N PRO A 233 -4.12 0.47 -13.90
CA PRO A 233 -4.43 1.30 -15.07
C PRO A 233 -5.88 1.82 -15.10
N PHE A 234 -6.85 1.10 -14.53
CA PHE A 234 -8.24 1.58 -14.48
C PHE A 234 -8.38 2.81 -13.57
N PHE A 235 -7.73 2.79 -12.41
CA PHE A 235 -7.66 3.97 -11.53
C PHE A 235 -6.87 5.11 -12.16
N GLY A 236 -5.79 4.78 -12.87
CA GLY A 236 -5.00 5.75 -13.63
C GLY A 236 -5.83 6.43 -14.72
N LEU A 237 -6.59 5.65 -15.51
CA LEU A 237 -7.45 6.16 -16.57
C LEU A 237 -8.58 7.05 -16.01
N LEU A 238 -9.22 6.61 -14.92
CA LEU A 238 -10.29 7.37 -14.26
C LEU A 238 -9.83 8.76 -13.83
N MET A 239 -8.58 8.89 -13.37
CA MET A 239 -7.99 10.16 -12.95
C MET A 239 -7.28 10.92 -14.09
N ALA A 240 -6.78 10.23 -15.11
CA ALA A 240 -6.14 10.84 -16.26
C ALA A 240 -7.11 11.69 -17.08
N ILE A 241 -8.37 11.25 -17.23
CA ILE A 241 -9.38 11.98 -17.99
C ILE A 241 -9.62 13.39 -17.41
N PRO A 242 -9.97 13.57 -16.12
CA PRO A 242 -10.11 14.90 -15.52
C PRO A 242 -8.82 15.73 -15.58
N VAL A 243 -7.65 15.13 -15.29
CA VAL A 243 -6.38 15.87 -15.26
C VAL A 243 -6.02 16.39 -16.65
N PHE A 244 -6.25 15.60 -17.70
CA PHE A 244 -6.02 16.00 -19.08
C PHE A 244 -6.94 17.18 -19.47
N VAL A 245 -8.22 17.11 -19.07
CA VAL A 245 -9.22 18.14 -19.37
C VAL A 245 -8.93 19.45 -18.62
N PHE A 246 -8.60 19.40 -17.33
CA PHE A 246 -8.51 20.59 -16.48
C PHE A 246 -7.09 21.16 -16.31
N LYS A 247 -6.04 20.35 -16.32
CA LYS A 247 -4.66 20.79 -15.98
C LYS A 247 -3.69 20.79 -17.16
N LYS A 248 -4.03 20.20 -18.31
CA LYS A 248 -3.16 20.11 -19.51
C LYS A 248 -1.73 19.61 -19.22
N SER A 249 -1.53 18.81 -18.17
CA SER A 249 -0.23 18.25 -17.80
C SER A 249 -0.11 16.80 -18.29
N HIS A 250 0.97 16.48 -19.00
CA HIS A 250 1.16 15.15 -19.61
C HIS A 250 1.86 14.12 -18.72
N LEU A 251 2.30 14.49 -17.51
CA LEU A 251 3.00 13.61 -16.59
C LEU A 251 2.16 13.39 -15.33
N ILE A 252 1.65 12.16 -15.18
CA ILE A 252 0.86 11.72 -14.03
C ILE A 252 1.69 10.68 -13.26
N PRO A 253 1.94 10.88 -11.95
CA PRO A 253 2.62 9.89 -11.11
C PRO A 253 1.77 8.61 -11.02
N TYR A 254 2.40 7.45 -11.24
CA TYR A 254 1.71 6.16 -11.33
C TYR A 254 1.61 5.43 -9.98
N GLY A 255 2.53 5.71 -9.05
CA GLY A 255 2.59 5.13 -7.71
C GLY A 255 1.27 5.22 -6.92
N PRO A 256 0.52 6.33 -6.92
CA PRO A 256 -0.77 6.43 -6.24
C PRO A 256 -1.81 5.44 -6.77
N PHE A 257 -1.81 5.16 -8.07
CA PHE A 257 -2.76 4.21 -8.67
C PHE A 257 -2.39 2.77 -8.33
N LEU A 258 -1.09 2.46 -8.29
CA LEU A 258 -0.59 1.18 -7.76
C LEU A 258 -0.99 1.00 -6.30
N SER A 259 -0.83 2.03 -5.46
CA SER A 259 -1.21 1.99 -4.05
C SER A 259 -2.71 1.77 -3.85
N ILE A 260 -3.57 2.49 -4.59
CA ILE A 260 -5.02 2.33 -4.50
C ILE A 260 -5.44 0.94 -4.99
N ALA A 261 -4.91 0.49 -6.14
CA ALA A 261 -5.19 -0.84 -6.66
C ALA A 261 -4.76 -1.94 -5.69
N ALA A 262 -3.60 -1.80 -5.05
CA ALA A 262 -3.13 -2.72 -4.02
C ALA A 262 -4.12 -2.82 -2.85
N LEU A 263 -4.57 -1.69 -2.29
CA LEU A 263 -5.54 -1.68 -1.21
C LEU A 263 -6.88 -2.31 -1.61
N VAL A 264 -7.38 -2.00 -2.82
CA VAL A 264 -8.62 -2.59 -3.34
C VAL A 264 -8.47 -4.10 -3.51
N CYS A 265 -7.38 -4.56 -4.12
CA CYS A 265 -7.12 -5.98 -4.28
C CYS A 265 -6.99 -6.70 -2.93
N ILE A 266 -6.36 -6.10 -1.92
CA ILE A 266 -6.26 -6.67 -0.56
C ILE A 266 -7.64 -6.79 0.10
N CYS A 267 -8.48 -5.75 0.00
CA CYS A 267 -9.84 -5.79 0.53
C CYS A 267 -10.68 -6.90 -0.11
N PHE A 268 -10.58 -7.08 -1.43
CA PHE A 268 -11.34 -8.06 -2.20
C PHE A 268 -10.50 -9.27 -2.64
N GLN A 269 -9.50 -9.68 -1.84
CA GLN A 269 -8.52 -10.70 -2.24
C GLN A 269 -9.18 -12.03 -2.66
N ASP A 270 -10.24 -12.46 -1.96
CA ASP A 270 -10.93 -13.73 -2.25
C ASP A 270 -11.55 -13.73 -3.66
N TYR A 271 -12.12 -12.58 -4.05
CA TYR A 271 -12.68 -12.39 -5.38
C TYR A 271 -11.58 -12.46 -6.45
N PHE A 272 -10.52 -11.66 -6.31
CA PHE A 272 -9.44 -11.62 -7.31
C PHE A 272 -8.69 -12.95 -7.42
N ILE A 273 -8.36 -13.57 -6.28
CA ILE A 273 -7.71 -14.88 -6.25
C ILE A 273 -8.64 -15.95 -6.84
N GLY A 274 -9.94 -15.91 -6.53
CA GLY A 274 -10.96 -16.79 -7.09
C GLY A 274 -11.06 -16.70 -8.62
N GLN A 275 -11.09 -15.49 -9.17
CA GLN A 275 -11.08 -15.28 -10.61
C GLN A 275 -9.82 -15.86 -11.27
N ILE A 276 -8.65 -15.56 -10.71
CA ILE A 276 -7.38 -16.10 -11.23
C ILE A 276 -7.36 -17.63 -11.17
N ASN A 277 -7.86 -18.23 -10.08
CA ASN A 277 -7.97 -19.68 -9.96
C ASN A 277 -8.88 -20.29 -11.02
N LEU A 278 -10.02 -19.63 -11.31
CA LEU A 278 -10.94 -20.04 -12.35
C LEU A 278 -10.27 -20.01 -13.72
N TYR A 279 -9.55 -18.94 -14.05
CA TYR A 279 -8.78 -18.85 -15.30
C TYR A 279 -7.72 -19.96 -15.41
N ILE A 280 -6.98 -20.23 -14.35
CA ILE A 280 -5.98 -21.33 -14.32
C ILE A 280 -6.66 -22.68 -14.51
N LEU A 281 -7.82 -22.90 -13.89
CA LEU A 281 -8.58 -24.14 -14.03
C LEU A 281 -9.07 -24.34 -15.46
N VAL A 282 -9.71 -23.32 -16.05
CA VAL A 282 -10.18 -23.34 -17.44
C VAL A 282 -9.02 -23.62 -18.39
N PHE A 283 -7.89 -22.93 -18.21
CA PHE A 283 -6.69 -23.17 -19.00
C PHE A 283 -6.19 -24.61 -18.87
N ARG A 284 -6.15 -25.16 -17.64
CA ARG A 284 -5.76 -26.57 -17.44
C ARG A 284 -6.71 -27.54 -18.13
N VAL A 285 -8.02 -27.32 -18.05
CA VAL A 285 -9.02 -28.19 -18.69
C VAL A 285 -8.90 -28.13 -20.21
N LEU A 286 -8.69 -26.94 -20.78
CA LEU A 286 -8.54 -26.75 -22.22
C LEU A 286 -7.30 -27.46 -22.79
N PHE A 287 -6.17 -27.40 -22.08
CA PHE A 287 -4.89 -27.92 -22.60
C PHE A 287 -4.54 -29.34 -22.13
N ASN A 288 -5.00 -29.75 -20.95
CA ASN A 288 -4.66 -31.07 -20.37
C ASN A 288 -5.87 -32.01 -20.26
N GLY A 289 -7.06 -31.58 -20.69
CA GLY A 289 -8.31 -32.32 -20.51
C GLY A 289 -8.86 -32.23 -19.08
N PHE A 290 -10.04 -32.81 -18.85
CA PHE A 290 -10.61 -32.90 -17.51
C PHE A 290 -9.70 -33.77 -16.62
N PRO A 291 -9.34 -33.31 -15.40
CA PRO A 291 -8.71 -34.19 -14.43
C PRO A 291 -9.71 -35.32 -14.12
N ALA A 292 -9.27 -36.58 -14.33
CA ALA A 292 -10.02 -37.77 -13.96
C ALA A 292 -10.30 -37.83 -12.45
#